data_AF-A0A1F4JR05-F1
#
_entry.id   AF-A0A1F4JR05-F1
#
_cell.length_a   1.000
_cell.length_b   1.000
_cell.length_c   1.000
_cell.angle_alpha   90.00
_cell.angle_beta   90.00
_cell.angle_gamma   90.00
#
_symmetry.space_group_name_H-M   'P 1'
#
loop_
_entity.id
_entity.type
_entity.pdbx_description
1 polymer ?
#
loop_
_entity_poly.entity_id
_entity_poly.type
_entity_poly.pdbx_seq_one_letter_code
_entity_poly.pdbx_strand_id
1 'polypeptide(L)'
;MQARQTASLRIAVATTGTGGDILPFVALAQELSKIGHRVVMLVPEFHEFLVQSHGLEYTVFGTIDEFQPLLEDPDFWDERKGFGVVWKGLARTYKKQ
;
A
#
# COMPACT_ATOMS: atom_id res chain seq x y z
N MET A 1 -16.40 -17.90 29.99
CA MET A 1 -15.82 -17.95 28.62
C MET A 1 -14.34 -17.64 28.73
N GLN A 2 -13.45 -18.59 28.46
CA GLN A 2 -12.02 -18.28 28.34
C GLN A 2 -11.79 -17.56 27.01
N ALA A 3 -11.18 -16.38 27.05
CA ALA A 3 -10.74 -15.70 25.84
C ALA A 3 -9.72 -16.59 25.13
N ARG A 4 -10.00 -16.95 23.87
CA ARG A 4 -9.06 -17.70 23.05
C ARG A 4 -7.81 -16.85 22.89
N GLN A 5 -6.69 -17.30 23.47
CA GLN A 5 -5.41 -16.62 23.29
C GLN A 5 -4.99 -16.83 21.84
N THR A 6 -5.14 -15.79 21.02
CA THR A 6 -4.73 -15.82 19.61
C THR A 6 -3.21 -15.91 19.58
N ALA A 7 -2.66 -16.91 18.87
CA ALA A 7 -1.21 -16.98 18.67
C ALA A 7 -0.72 -15.71 17.95
N SER A 8 0.44 -15.20 18.34
CA SER A 8 1.08 -14.10 17.60
C SER A 8 1.47 -14.61 16.20
N LEU A 9 1.05 -13.88 15.17
CA LEU A 9 1.26 -14.22 13.76
C LEU A 9 2.20 -13.20 13.13
N ARG A 10 2.85 -13.59 12.03
CA ARG A 10 3.50 -12.65 11.11
C ARG A 10 2.57 -12.41 9.94
N ILE A 11 2.20 -11.15 9.70
CA ILE A 11 1.21 -10.76 8.70
C ILE A 11 1.86 -9.74 7.76
N ALA A 12 1.79 -10.01 6.46
CA ALA A 12 2.11 -9.02 5.44
C ALA A 12 0.81 -8.35 4.99
N VAL A 13 0.76 -7.02 5.05
CA VAL A 13 -0.39 -6.21 4.58
C VAL A 13 0.08 -5.43 3.36
N ALA A 14 -0.31 -5.89 2.18
CA ALA A 14 0.06 -5.25 0.91
C ALA A 14 -1.12 -4.41 0.39
N THR A 15 -0.83 -3.16 0.01
CA THR A 15 -1.81 -2.27 -0.62
C THR A 15 -1.15 -1.47 -1.74
N THR A 16 -1.97 -1.01 -2.68
CA THR A 16 -1.58 -0.17 -3.82
C THR A 16 -2.78 0.68 -4.23
N GLY A 17 -2.55 1.70 -5.04
CA GLY A 17 -3.58 2.63 -5.49
C GLY A 17 -3.39 4.02 -4.89
N THR A 18 -4.50 4.68 -4.59
CA THR A 18 -4.53 6.06 -4.08
C THR A 18 -4.52 6.09 -2.55
N GLY A 19 -4.40 7.28 -1.95
CA GLY A 19 -4.52 7.43 -0.49
C GLY A 19 -5.81 6.84 0.10
N GLY A 20 -6.91 6.82 -0.66
CA GLY A 20 -8.16 6.17 -0.25
C GLY A 20 -8.04 4.65 -0.10
N ASP A 21 -7.15 4.01 -0.88
CA ASP A 21 -6.83 2.59 -0.80
C ASP A 21 -5.79 2.30 0.30
N ILE A 22 -4.88 3.24 0.58
CA ILE A 22 -3.81 3.04 1.57
C ILE A 22 -4.34 3.16 3.01
N LEU A 23 -5.12 4.21 3.32
CA LEU A 23 -5.52 4.55 4.69
C LEU A 23 -6.29 3.44 5.44
N PRO A 24 -7.26 2.72 4.82
CA PRO A 24 -7.94 1.62 5.49
C PRO A 24 -6.99 0.48 5.88
N PHE A 25 -5.96 0.22 5.08
CA PHE A 25 -4.96 -0.82 5.35
C PHE A 25 -3.97 -0.41 6.43
N VAL A 26 -3.64 0.89 6.51
CA VAL A 26 -2.90 1.46 7.64
C VAL A 26 -3.66 1.23 8.95
N ALA A 27 -4.95 1.57 8.99
CA ALA A 27 -5.78 1.35 10.16
C ALA A 27 -5.86 -0.13 10.55
N LEU A 28 -6.04 -1.02 9.57
CA LEU A 28 -6.04 -2.47 9.80
C LEU A 28 -4.71 -2.97 10.38
N ALA A 29 -3.57 -2.53 9.82
CA ALA A 29 -2.24 -2.93 10.28
C ALA A 29 -1.96 -2.46 11.72
N GLN A 30 -2.43 -1.27 12.08
CA GLN A 30 -2.34 -0.76 13.45
C GLN A 30 -3.13 -1.64 14.41
N GLU A 31 -4.38 -1.97 14.10
CA GLU A 31 -5.21 -2.81 14.99
C GLU A 31 -4.66 -4.23 15.11
N LEU A 32 -4.19 -4.84 14.01
CA LEU A 32 -3.53 -6.14 14.03
C LEU A 32 -2.26 -6.13 14.91
N SER A 33 -1.49 -5.04 14.86
CA SER A 33 -0.31 -4.87 15.71
C SER A 33 -0.71 -4.71 17.19
N LYS A 34 -1.75 -3.91 17.48
CA LYS A 34 -2.26 -3.69 18.85
C LYS A 34 -2.74 -4.99 19.52
N ILE A 35 -3.32 -5.91 18.76
CA ILE A 35 -3.76 -7.22 19.29
C ILE A 35 -2.65 -8.28 19.34
N GLY A 36 -1.39 -7.89 19.10
CA GLY A 36 -0.20 -8.72 19.37
C GLY A 36 0.36 -9.49 18.16
N HIS A 37 -0.07 -9.19 16.93
CA HIS A 37 0.56 -9.73 15.73
C HIS A 37 1.76 -8.87 15.30
N ARG A 38 2.73 -9.48 14.62
CA ARG A 38 3.81 -8.75 13.93
C ARG A 38 3.35 -8.46 12.51
N VAL A 39 3.23 -7.19 12.17
CA VAL A 39 2.69 -6.75 10.89
C VAL A 39 3.75 -5.96 10.14
N VAL A 40 4.00 -6.32 8.88
CA VAL A 40 4.80 -5.51 7.95
C VAL A 40 3.90 -5.05 6.80
N MET A 41 3.91 -3.76 6.51
CA MET A 41 3.19 -3.20 5.38
C MET A 41 4.05 -3.16 4.11
N LEU A 42 3.47 -3.53 2.97
CA LEU A 42 4.06 -3.30 1.65
C LEU A 42 3.27 -2.17 0.98
N VAL A 43 3.92 -1.02 0.74
CA VAL A 43 3.26 0.19 0.22
C VAL A 43 4.04 0.83 -0.93
N PRO A 44 3.39 1.56 -1.86
CA PRO A 44 4.09 2.35 -2.86
C PRO A 44 4.99 3.40 -2.19
N GLU A 45 6.21 3.62 -2.69
CA GLU A 45 7.15 4.63 -2.16
C GLU A 45 6.49 6.02 -2.08
N PHE A 46 5.67 6.38 -3.06
CA PHE A 46 4.89 7.62 -3.08
C PHE A 46 4.01 7.84 -1.84
N HIS A 47 3.60 6.77 -1.16
CA HIS A 47 2.75 6.79 0.03
C HIS A 47 3.50 6.42 1.32
N GLU A 48 4.83 6.35 1.31
CA GLU A 48 5.66 6.00 2.48
C GLU A 48 5.35 6.88 3.70
N PHE A 49 5.12 8.18 3.48
CA PHE A 49 4.80 9.13 4.54
C PHE A 49 3.56 8.74 5.37
N LEU A 50 2.60 8.03 4.77
CA LEU A 50 1.39 7.56 5.45
C LEU A 50 1.70 6.45 6.45
N VAL A 51 2.55 5.48 6.11
CA VAL A 51 2.93 4.41 7.05
C VAL A 51 3.94 4.89 8.08
N GLN A 52 4.86 5.76 7.69
CA GLN A 52 5.90 6.32 8.57
C GLN A 52 5.28 7.15 9.70
N SER A 53 4.32 8.03 9.39
CA SER A 53 3.62 8.85 10.38
C SER A 53 2.83 8.04 11.42
N HIS A 54 2.48 6.79 11.11
CA HIS A 54 1.70 5.91 11.98
C HIS A 54 2.58 4.90 12.77
N GLY A 55 3.90 4.97 12.62
CA GLY A 55 4.86 4.16 13.37
C GLY A 55 4.79 2.67 13.06
N LEU A 56 4.33 2.29 11.86
CA LEU A 56 4.22 0.91 11.43
C LEU A 56 5.56 0.39 10.89
N GLU A 57 5.79 -0.92 10.96
CA GLU A 57 6.87 -1.58 10.20
C GLU A 57 6.43 -1.71 8.73
N TYR A 58 7.29 -1.33 7.78
CA TYR A 58 6.94 -1.32 6.36
C TYR A 58 8.14 -1.58 5.44
N THR A 59 7.82 -1.86 4.18
CA THR A 59 8.71 -1.92 3.04
C THR A 59 8.03 -1.20 1.87
N VAL A 60 8.79 -0.43 1.12
CA VAL A 60 8.29 0.30 -0.04
C VAL A 60 8.54 -0.47 -1.35
N PHE A 61 7.72 -0.20 -2.37
CA PHE A 61 7.95 -0.67 -3.74
C PHE A 61 7.60 0.40 -4.77
N GLY A 62 8.12 0.22 -5.99
CA GLY A 62 8.07 1.24 -7.03
C GLY A 62 8.90 2.47 -6.65
N THR A 63 8.87 3.49 -7.50
CA THR A 63 9.51 4.78 -7.20
C THR A 63 8.56 5.94 -7.38
N ILE A 64 8.83 7.06 -6.69
CA ILE A 64 8.11 8.32 -6.93
C ILE A 64 8.18 8.71 -8.42
N ASP A 65 9.35 8.55 -9.06
CA ASP A 65 9.55 8.88 -10.48
C ASP A 65 8.74 7.98 -11.44
N GLU A 66 8.39 6.76 -11.02
CA GLU A 66 7.50 5.88 -11.78
C GLU A 66 6.03 6.24 -11.58
N PHE A 67 5.67 6.76 -10.42
CA PHE A 67 4.29 7.07 -10.04
C PHE A 67 3.85 8.47 -10.48
N GLN A 68 4.70 9.47 -10.30
CA GLN A 68 4.41 10.87 -10.59
C GLN A 68 3.92 11.11 -12.03
N PRO A 69 4.54 10.53 -13.08
CA PRO A 69 4.06 10.72 -14.46
C PRO A 69 2.68 10.12 -14.71
N LEU A 70 2.24 9.13 -13.92
CA LEU A 70 0.90 8.54 -14.05
C LEU A 70 -0.16 9.52 -13.56
N LEU A 71 0.14 10.30 -12.50
CA LEU A 71 -0.76 11.34 -11.99
C LEU A 71 -0.88 12.53 -12.94
N GLU A 72 0.17 12.79 -13.72
CA GLU A 72 0.22 13.85 -14.73
C GLU A 72 -0.45 13.46 -16.06
N ASP A 73 -0.75 12.18 -16.27
CA ASP A 73 -1.47 11.71 -17.45
C ASP A 73 -2.97 12.15 -17.35
N PRO A 74 -3.48 12.97 -18.28
CA PRO A 74 -4.88 13.39 -18.26
C PRO A 74 -5.86 12.22 -18.34
N ASP A 75 -5.48 11.13 -19.01
CA ASP A 75 -6.31 9.92 -19.11
C ASP A 75 -6.39 9.17 -17.77
N PHE A 76 -5.52 9.48 -16.79
CA PHE A 76 -5.58 8.89 -15.44
C PHE A 76 -6.87 9.27 -14.71
N TRP A 77 -7.33 10.50 -14.90
CA TRP A 77 -8.51 11.05 -14.25
C TRP A 77 -9.81 10.79 -15.03
N ASP A 78 -9.70 10.14 -16.19
CA ASP A 78 -10.85 9.72 -16.99
C ASP A 78 -11.42 8.39 -16.46
N GLU A 79 -12.73 8.37 -16.20
CA GLU A 79 -13.45 7.24 -15.60
C GLU A 79 -13.31 5.91 -16.38
N ARG A 80 -12.99 5.96 -17.68
CA ARG A 80 -12.89 4.79 -18.57
C ARG A 80 -11.45 4.44 -18.92
N LYS A 81 -10.55 5.43 -18.89
CA LYS A 81 -9.16 5.26 -19.33
C LYS A 81 -8.16 5.15 -18.18
N GLY A 82 -8.52 5.60 -16.98
CA GLY A 82 -7.60 5.62 -15.83
C GLY A 82 -7.01 4.25 -15.51
N PHE A 83 -7.82 3.19 -15.61
CA PHE A 83 -7.34 1.81 -15.44
C PHE A 83 -6.25 1.43 -16.46
N GLY A 84 -6.35 1.92 -17.70
CA GLY A 84 -5.36 1.69 -18.74
C GLY A 84 -4.02 2.39 -18.45
N VAL A 85 -4.06 3.58 -17.85
CA VAL A 85 -2.86 4.31 -17.42
C VAL A 85 -2.17 3.56 -16.27
N VAL A 86 -2.93 3.14 -15.25
CA VAL A 86 -2.41 2.33 -14.13
C VAL A 86 -1.75 1.04 -14.63
N TRP A 87 -2.38 0.32 -15.56
CA TRP A 87 -1.83 -0.92 -16.12
C TRP A 87 -0.53 -0.70 -16.90
N LYS A 88 -0.43 0.38 -17.67
CA LYS A 88 0.81 0.78 -18.36
C LYS A 88 1.93 1.10 -17.36
N GLY A 89 1.60 1.76 -16.25
CA GLY A 89 2.52 2.05 -15.16
C GLY A 89 3.07 0.76 -14.54
N LEU A 90 2.18 -0.13 -14.10
CA LEU A 90 2.55 -1.43 -13.52
C LEU A 90 3.41 -2.26 -14.48
N ALA A 91 3.02 -2.36 -15.76
CA ALA A 91 3.77 -3.12 -16.75
C ALA A 91 5.20 -2.57 -16.97
N ARG A 92 5.45 -1.27 -16.77
CA ARG A 92 6.80 -0.69 -16.82
C ARG A 92 7.64 -1.09 -15.61
N THR A 93 7.06 -1.03 -14.40
CA THR A 93 7.75 -1.38 -13.16
C THR A 93 8.16 -2.86 -13.16
N TYR A 94 7.30 -3.77 -13.64
CA TYR A 94 7.63 -5.20 -13.73
C TYR A 94 8.66 -5.57 -14.81
N LYS A 95 8.88 -4.71 -15.81
CA LYS A 95 9.86 -4.98 -16.88
C LYS A 95 11.30 -4.57 -16.50
N LYS A 96 11.47 -3.87 -15.37
CA LYS A 96 12.75 -3.37 -14.87
C LYS A 96 13.33 -4.17 -13.70
N GLN A 97 12.57 -5.12 -13.13
CA GLN A 97 13.08 -6.11 -12.18
C GLN A 97 13.66 -7.30 -12.92
#